data_AF-A0A9W3F0N4-F1
#
_entry.id   AF-A0A9W3F0N4-F1
#
_cell.length_a   1.000
_cell.length_b   1.000
_cell.length_c   1.000
_cell.angle_alpha   90.00
_cell.angle_beta   90.00
_cell.angle_gamma   90.00
#
_symmetry.space_group_name_H-M   'P 1'
#
loop_
_entity.id
_entity.type
_entity.pdbx_description
1 polymer ?
#
loop_
_entity_poly.entity_id
_entity_poly.type
_entity_poly.pdbx_seq_one_letter_code
_entity_poly.pdbx_strand_id
1 'polypeptide(L)'
;MCFSRSQLSKLQEVSLRNCAVNGAGDRGAIAAACPNIRSIDLSKNLLSSWDEVVAIADQLRRLEVLNLSENKLTFPSGSPPPSGTFSALNELVLNRTGITWAQVLRCASGWPVLEKLYLESNDIVISERPVDVLQTVKVLDLSSNQLIDENQLLLIAHLPRLEQLILSDIGISSIHFPDAGIGCKTSTFPSLQYLVLNDNQISHWSVISELDKLPSLHALSCARNPLTERGRDAQTTRQHIIARVGQLRTLNKCAVEPEERRGAELDYRKAFGAEWKAAGGHQDPDRDRPSADFLAAHPRYQLLCRKYGAPEDGELKTQQPFRLKNQLLTLKIKCPNELDQEVVEKPLPESMTIQKVKGFLSRLLKVPVAKLLLSYESPKMPGREIELENDQQSLQFYSVENGDCLLVRW
;
A
#
# COMPACT_ATOMS: atom_id res chain seq x y z
N MET A 1 41.41 -16.18 -15.97
CA MET A 1 42.11 -16.27 -14.67
C MET A 1 42.56 -17.71 -14.47
N CYS A 2 43.82 -17.98 -14.16
CA CYS A 2 44.29 -19.32 -13.80
C CYS A 2 44.07 -19.54 -12.31
N PHE A 3 42.99 -20.23 -11.94
CA PHE A 3 42.78 -20.71 -10.57
C PHE A 3 43.53 -22.04 -10.39
N SER A 4 44.19 -22.23 -9.24
CA SER A 4 44.72 -23.54 -8.89
C SER A 4 43.57 -24.49 -8.51
N ARG A 5 43.72 -25.78 -8.79
CA ARG A 5 42.70 -26.80 -8.52
C ARG A 5 42.28 -26.87 -7.05
N SER A 6 43.17 -26.50 -6.11
CA SER A 6 42.90 -26.42 -4.67
C SER A 6 42.03 -25.22 -4.26
N GLN A 7 41.97 -24.16 -5.07
CA GLN A 7 41.10 -23.01 -4.85
C GLN A 7 39.70 -23.28 -5.40
N LEU A 8 39.61 -23.94 -6.56
CA LEU A 8 38.34 -24.34 -7.17
C LEU A 8 37.53 -25.31 -6.30
N SER A 9 38.20 -26.23 -5.59
CA SER A 9 37.52 -27.16 -4.69
C SER A 9 36.87 -26.50 -3.47
N LYS A 10 37.20 -25.23 -3.17
CA LYS A 10 36.59 -24.47 -2.06
C LYS A 10 35.41 -23.60 -2.51
N LEU A 11 35.22 -23.41 -3.81
CA LEU A 11 34.16 -22.58 -4.35
C LEU A 11 32.78 -23.18 -4.02
N GLN A 12 31.91 -22.33 -3.50
CA GLN A 12 30.49 -22.63 -3.27
C GLN A 12 29.59 -21.83 -4.20
N GLU A 13 30.06 -20.67 -4.66
CA GLU A 13 29.30 -19.77 -5.51
C GLU A 13 30.13 -19.45 -6.75
N VAL A 14 29.50 -19.55 -7.92
CA VAL A 14 30.15 -19.26 -9.20
C VAL A 14 29.18 -18.49 -10.09
N SER A 15 29.63 -17.36 -10.64
CA SER A 15 28.92 -16.70 -11.74
C SER A 15 29.73 -16.87 -13.02
N LEU A 16 29.08 -17.45 -14.02
CA LEU A 16 29.54 -17.56 -15.40
C LEU A 16 28.59 -16.77 -16.31
N ARG A 17 28.00 -15.69 -15.81
CA ARG A 17 27.11 -14.85 -16.59
C ARG A 17 27.82 -14.34 -17.84
N ASN A 18 27.18 -14.47 -19.01
CA ASN A 18 27.73 -13.98 -20.27
C ASN A 18 29.15 -14.50 -20.58
N CYS A 19 29.40 -15.77 -20.29
CA CYS A 19 30.69 -16.44 -20.52
C CYS A 19 30.65 -17.43 -21.69
N ALA A 20 29.60 -17.37 -22.52
CA ALA A 20 29.38 -18.25 -23.66
C ALA A 20 29.36 -19.75 -23.29
N VAL A 21 28.87 -20.10 -22.09
CA VAL A 21 28.67 -21.49 -21.67
C VAL A 21 27.59 -22.12 -22.55
N ASN A 22 27.89 -23.27 -23.15
CA ASN A 22 26.98 -23.96 -24.08
C ASN A 22 26.70 -25.42 -23.68
N GLY A 23 27.14 -25.87 -22.50
CA GLY A 23 26.88 -27.21 -22.02
C GLY A 23 27.77 -27.64 -20.85
N ALA A 24 27.63 -28.91 -20.45
CA ALA A 24 28.33 -29.48 -19.30
C ALA A 24 29.80 -29.86 -19.56
N GLY A 25 30.23 -29.89 -20.83
CA GLY A 25 31.53 -30.42 -21.24
C GLY A 25 31.68 -31.92 -20.94
N ASP A 26 32.91 -32.34 -20.65
CA ASP A 26 33.22 -33.74 -20.36
C ASP A 26 32.54 -34.23 -19.08
N ARG A 27 31.96 -35.44 -19.14
CA ARG A 27 31.28 -36.06 -18.00
C ARG A 27 32.21 -36.15 -16.78
N GLY A 28 31.79 -35.55 -15.67
CA GLY A 28 32.52 -35.58 -14.39
C GLY A 28 33.58 -34.50 -14.24
N ALA A 29 33.87 -33.71 -15.28
CA ALA A 29 34.86 -32.65 -15.21
C ALA A 29 34.45 -31.55 -14.21
N ILE A 30 33.16 -31.17 -14.18
CA ILE A 30 32.64 -30.15 -13.25
C ILE A 30 32.78 -30.66 -11.82
N ALA A 31 32.34 -31.89 -11.56
CA ALA A 31 32.44 -32.52 -10.24
C ALA A 31 33.89 -32.63 -9.76
N ALA A 32 34.83 -32.94 -10.66
CA ALA A 32 36.25 -33.07 -10.34
C ALA A 32 36.97 -31.73 -10.13
N ALA A 33 36.45 -30.64 -10.72
CA ALA A 33 37.01 -29.30 -10.59
C ALA A 33 36.43 -28.56 -9.39
N CYS A 34 35.10 -28.59 -9.23
CA CYS A 34 34.35 -27.76 -8.29
C CYS A 34 33.24 -28.56 -7.58
N PRO A 35 33.58 -29.56 -6.74
CA PRO A 35 32.60 -30.46 -6.11
C PRO A 35 31.66 -29.80 -5.07
N ASN A 36 31.98 -28.59 -4.62
CA ASN A 36 31.30 -27.93 -3.49
C ASN A 36 30.38 -26.78 -3.92
N ILE A 37 30.14 -26.59 -5.22
CA ILE A 37 29.23 -25.57 -5.72
C ILE A 37 27.82 -25.80 -5.18
N ARG A 38 27.24 -24.74 -4.65
CA ARG A 38 25.87 -24.61 -4.15
C ARG A 38 25.07 -23.56 -4.92
N SER A 39 25.72 -22.52 -5.42
CA SER A 39 25.09 -21.47 -6.22
C SER A 39 25.79 -21.31 -7.55
N ILE A 40 25.04 -21.35 -8.65
CA ILE A 40 25.57 -21.08 -9.97
C ILE A 40 24.69 -20.10 -10.74
N ASP A 41 25.32 -19.06 -11.27
CA ASP A 41 24.72 -18.12 -12.20
C ASP A 41 25.23 -18.42 -13.62
N LEU A 42 24.35 -19.01 -14.42
CA LEU A 42 24.53 -19.33 -15.83
C LEU A 42 23.70 -18.41 -16.72
N SER A 43 23.29 -17.23 -16.24
CA SER A 43 22.48 -16.32 -17.04
C SER A 43 23.21 -15.75 -18.26
N LYS A 44 22.46 -15.35 -19.30
CA LYS A 44 22.99 -14.80 -20.56
C LYS A 44 24.04 -15.71 -21.23
N ASN A 45 23.80 -17.01 -21.30
CA ASN A 45 24.71 -17.96 -21.94
C ASN A 45 24.10 -18.57 -23.20
N LEU A 46 24.75 -19.61 -23.74
CA LEU A 46 24.40 -20.29 -24.98
C LEU A 46 23.81 -21.68 -24.71
N LEU A 47 23.23 -21.91 -23.53
CA LEU A 47 22.54 -23.16 -23.22
C LEU A 47 21.28 -23.26 -24.08
N SER A 48 21.18 -24.35 -24.82
CA SER A 48 20.18 -24.51 -25.88
C SER A 48 19.06 -25.48 -25.50
N SER A 49 19.29 -26.34 -24.50
CA SER A 49 18.34 -27.35 -24.07
C SER A 49 18.34 -27.54 -22.56
N TRP A 50 17.19 -27.96 -22.03
CA TRP A 50 17.08 -28.34 -20.62
C TRP A 50 17.93 -29.57 -20.29
N ASP A 51 18.17 -30.47 -21.25
CA ASP A 51 19.01 -31.65 -21.05
C ASP A 51 20.48 -31.28 -20.77
N GLU A 52 21.00 -30.21 -21.39
CA GLU A 52 22.32 -29.66 -21.05
C GLU A 52 22.35 -29.16 -19.60
N VAL A 53 21.29 -28.49 -19.16
CA VAL A 53 21.15 -28.02 -17.77
C VAL A 53 21.14 -29.20 -16.80
N VAL A 54 20.38 -30.25 -17.13
CA VAL A 54 20.33 -31.51 -16.36
C VAL A 54 21.73 -32.14 -16.28
N ALA A 55 22.48 -32.17 -17.39
CA ALA A 55 23.84 -32.72 -17.43
C ALA A 55 24.85 -31.92 -16.59
N ILE A 56 24.66 -30.60 -16.47
CA ILE A 56 25.43 -29.76 -15.53
C ILE A 56 25.05 -30.11 -14.09
N ALA A 57 23.75 -30.15 -13.80
CA ALA A 57 23.21 -30.39 -12.46
C ALA A 57 23.56 -31.78 -11.90
N ASP A 58 23.61 -32.79 -12.76
CA ASP A 58 23.98 -34.16 -12.37
C ASP A 58 25.40 -34.26 -11.80
N GLN A 59 26.27 -33.29 -12.14
CA GLN A 59 27.62 -33.17 -11.60
C GLN A 59 27.69 -32.31 -10.32
N LEU A 60 26.61 -31.62 -9.97
CA LEU A 60 26.51 -30.66 -8.87
C LEU A 60 25.44 -31.07 -7.85
N ARG A 61 25.69 -32.19 -7.13
CA ARG A 61 24.73 -32.78 -6.18
C ARG A 61 24.33 -31.90 -4.98
N ARG A 62 25.03 -30.79 -4.76
CA ARG A 62 24.78 -29.81 -3.68
C ARG A 62 24.21 -28.49 -4.18
N LEU A 63 23.77 -28.43 -5.45
CA LEU A 63 23.26 -27.21 -6.04
C LEU A 63 21.93 -26.81 -5.39
N GLU A 64 21.96 -25.66 -4.72
CA GLU A 64 20.86 -25.05 -3.97
C GLU A 64 20.24 -23.88 -4.77
N VAL A 65 21.06 -23.10 -5.48
CA VAL A 65 20.64 -21.92 -6.26
C VAL A 65 21.13 -22.03 -7.69
N LEU A 66 20.21 -21.84 -8.65
CA LEU A 66 20.53 -21.88 -10.08
C LEU A 66 19.85 -20.71 -10.80
N ASN A 67 20.64 -19.90 -11.48
CA ASN A 67 20.13 -18.85 -12.37
C ASN A 67 20.44 -19.19 -13.82
N LEU A 68 19.38 -19.31 -14.63
CA LEU A 68 19.44 -19.63 -16.06
C LEU A 68 18.84 -18.51 -16.91
N SER A 69 18.61 -17.33 -16.33
CA SER A 69 17.93 -16.23 -16.99
C SER A 69 18.57 -15.88 -18.33
N GLU A 70 17.76 -15.47 -19.30
CA GLU A 70 18.25 -15.01 -20.61
C GLU A 70 19.03 -16.08 -21.41
N ASN A 71 18.75 -17.37 -21.20
CA ASN A 71 19.13 -18.46 -22.11
C ASN A 71 17.94 -18.86 -22.99
N LYS A 72 18.20 -19.29 -24.23
CA LYS A 72 17.17 -19.77 -25.17
C LYS A 72 16.98 -21.28 -25.02
N LEU A 73 16.36 -21.68 -23.91
CA LEU A 73 16.23 -23.09 -23.55
C LEU A 73 15.07 -23.75 -24.31
N THR A 74 15.35 -24.90 -24.92
CA THR A 74 14.31 -25.85 -25.32
C THR A 74 13.96 -26.74 -24.12
N PHE A 75 12.74 -26.59 -23.61
CA PHE A 75 12.23 -27.41 -22.52
C PHE A 75 11.62 -28.73 -23.04
N PRO A 76 11.60 -29.80 -22.23
CA PRO A 76 11.10 -31.10 -22.68
C PRO A 76 9.62 -31.02 -23.11
N SER A 77 9.37 -31.32 -24.39
CA SER A 77 8.01 -31.46 -24.94
C SER A 77 7.40 -32.84 -24.68
N GLY A 78 8.22 -33.81 -24.24
CA GLY A 78 7.88 -35.21 -24.00
C GLY A 78 7.83 -35.58 -22.52
N SER A 79 8.50 -36.68 -22.13
CA SER A 79 8.53 -37.17 -20.75
C SER A 79 9.16 -36.16 -19.78
N PRO A 80 8.66 -36.06 -18.53
CA PRO A 80 9.27 -35.21 -17.51
C PRO A 80 10.72 -35.65 -17.24
N PRO A 81 11.58 -34.72 -16.78
CA PRO A 81 12.93 -35.07 -16.34
C PRO A 81 12.87 -36.10 -15.19
N PRO A 82 13.93 -36.92 -15.01
CA PRO A 82 13.99 -37.86 -13.90
C PRO A 82 13.70 -37.17 -12.56
N SER A 83 12.80 -37.74 -11.76
CA SER A 83 12.41 -37.18 -10.47
C SER A 83 13.64 -36.97 -9.58
N GLY A 84 13.75 -35.77 -8.98
CA GLY A 84 14.84 -35.44 -8.08
C GLY A 84 16.20 -35.17 -8.75
N THR A 85 16.22 -34.86 -10.06
CA THR A 85 17.43 -34.40 -10.77
C THR A 85 18.13 -33.25 -10.00
N PHE A 86 17.35 -32.33 -9.44
CA PHE A 86 17.79 -31.19 -8.65
C PHE A 86 17.32 -31.35 -7.19
N SER A 87 17.79 -32.41 -6.52
CA SER A 87 17.27 -32.81 -5.20
C SER A 87 17.50 -31.80 -4.05
N ALA A 88 18.49 -30.92 -4.18
CA ALA A 88 18.82 -29.90 -3.18
C ALA A 88 18.43 -28.47 -3.60
N LEU A 89 17.86 -28.30 -4.80
CA LEU A 89 17.62 -26.97 -5.37
C LEU A 89 16.45 -26.28 -4.68
N ASN A 90 16.74 -25.17 -4.01
CA ASN A 90 15.78 -24.35 -3.28
C ASN A 90 15.37 -23.08 -4.04
N GLU A 91 16.21 -22.58 -4.96
CA GLU A 91 15.98 -21.34 -5.70
C GLU A 91 16.32 -21.54 -7.18
N LEU A 92 15.32 -21.30 -8.05
CA LEU A 92 15.50 -21.30 -9.49
C LEU A 92 15.05 -19.99 -10.12
N VAL A 93 15.93 -19.40 -10.93
CA VAL A 93 15.66 -18.18 -11.71
C VAL A 93 15.64 -18.53 -13.19
N LEU A 94 14.48 -18.34 -13.84
CA LEU A 94 14.20 -18.64 -15.24
C LEU A 94 13.68 -17.41 -15.99
N ASN A 95 14.12 -16.22 -15.61
CA ASN A 95 13.64 -14.97 -16.21
C ASN A 95 14.04 -14.90 -17.69
N ARG A 96 13.14 -14.47 -18.57
CA ARG A 96 13.42 -14.28 -20.01
C ARG A 96 14.01 -15.52 -20.69
N THR A 97 13.49 -16.70 -20.35
CA THR A 97 13.88 -17.99 -20.97
C THR A 97 12.88 -18.48 -22.02
N GLY A 98 11.67 -17.90 -22.04
CA GLY A 98 10.56 -18.34 -22.89
C GLY A 98 9.84 -19.58 -22.36
N ILE A 99 10.05 -19.94 -21.10
CA ILE A 99 9.37 -21.09 -20.48
C ILE A 99 7.87 -20.81 -20.31
N THR A 100 7.04 -21.78 -20.69
CA THR A 100 5.59 -21.74 -20.48
C THR A 100 5.20 -22.34 -19.13
N TRP A 101 4.01 -22.01 -18.62
CA TRP A 101 3.52 -22.58 -17.35
C TRP A 101 3.42 -24.11 -17.38
N ALA A 102 2.92 -24.70 -18.47
CA ALA A 102 2.84 -26.15 -18.63
C ALA A 102 4.23 -26.82 -18.58
N GLN A 103 5.28 -26.15 -19.09
CA GLN A 103 6.65 -26.63 -18.99
C GLN A 103 7.20 -26.51 -17.57
N VAL A 104 6.88 -25.43 -16.84
CA VAL A 104 7.21 -25.29 -15.40
C VAL A 104 6.65 -26.49 -14.63
N LEU A 105 5.36 -26.80 -14.77
CA LEU A 105 4.71 -27.90 -14.05
C LEU A 105 5.30 -29.26 -14.44
N ARG A 106 5.60 -29.46 -15.72
CA ARG A 106 6.21 -30.71 -16.20
C ARG A 106 7.61 -30.94 -15.67
N CYS A 107 8.41 -29.88 -15.58
CA CYS A 107 9.75 -29.97 -15.01
C CYS A 107 9.71 -30.11 -13.49
N ALA A 108 8.53 -29.98 -12.87
CA ALA A 108 8.47 -29.78 -11.44
C ALA A 108 8.76 -31.00 -10.57
N SER A 109 8.74 -32.20 -11.13
CA SER A 109 9.28 -33.38 -10.46
C SER A 109 10.80 -33.32 -10.24
N GLY A 110 11.50 -32.47 -11.00
CA GLY A 110 12.95 -32.34 -10.95
C GLY A 110 13.47 -31.60 -9.71
N TRP A 111 12.69 -30.70 -9.11
CA TRP A 111 13.09 -29.79 -8.03
C TRP A 111 12.22 -29.93 -6.76
N PRO A 112 12.22 -31.11 -6.12
CA PRO A 112 11.23 -31.49 -5.10
C PRO A 112 11.21 -30.62 -3.83
N VAL A 113 12.26 -29.81 -3.60
CA VAL A 113 12.41 -28.95 -2.41
C VAL A 113 12.45 -27.47 -2.76
N LEU A 114 12.02 -27.08 -3.97
CA LEU A 114 12.08 -25.71 -4.44
C LEU A 114 11.21 -24.77 -3.57
N GLU A 115 11.82 -23.72 -3.03
CA GLU A 115 11.12 -22.71 -2.24
C GLU A 115 10.93 -21.40 -3.00
N LYS A 116 11.79 -21.07 -3.96
CA LYS A 116 11.77 -19.80 -4.69
C LYS A 116 11.84 -20.03 -6.18
N LEU A 117 10.88 -19.45 -6.90
CA LEU A 117 10.78 -19.56 -8.35
C LEU A 117 10.57 -18.18 -8.97
N TYR A 118 11.49 -17.80 -9.86
CA TYR A 118 11.43 -16.54 -10.58
C TYR A 118 11.23 -16.79 -12.07
N LEU A 119 10.17 -16.19 -12.62
CA LEU A 119 9.69 -16.41 -13.98
C LEU A 119 9.42 -15.09 -14.71
N GLU A 120 10.16 -14.03 -14.39
CA GLU A 120 9.95 -12.69 -14.95
C GLU A 120 10.08 -12.68 -16.49
N SER A 121 9.18 -11.97 -17.18
CA SER A 121 9.26 -11.72 -18.63
C SER A 121 9.39 -12.99 -19.48
N ASN A 122 8.47 -13.94 -19.32
CA ASN A 122 8.40 -15.19 -20.09
C ASN A 122 7.12 -15.31 -20.96
N ASP A 123 6.30 -14.27 -21.02
CA ASP A 123 4.97 -14.29 -21.67
C ASP A 123 4.09 -15.44 -21.16
N ILE A 124 4.14 -15.71 -19.84
CA ILE A 124 3.41 -16.81 -19.21
C ILE A 124 1.90 -16.57 -19.24
N VAL A 125 1.17 -17.63 -19.57
CA VAL A 125 -0.25 -17.82 -19.31
C VAL A 125 -0.39 -18.97 -18.31
N ILE A 126 -1.05 -18.75 -17.18
CA ILE A 126 -1.28 -19.82 -16.19
C ILE A 126 -2.44 -20.67 -16.69
N SER A 127 -2.12 -21.78 -17.36
CA SER A 127 -3.10 -22.61 -18.05
C SER A 127 -3.79 -23.65 -17.15
N GLU A 128 -3.16 -24.03 -16.04
CA GLU A 128 -3.64 -25.13 -15.19
C GLU A 128 -3.12 -25.03 -13.74
N ARG A 129 -3.76 -25.78 -12.83
CA ARG A 129 -3.39 -25.79 -11.40
C ARG A 129 -2.13 -26.63 -11.17
N PRO A 130 -1.22 -26.21 -10.26
CA PRO A 130 -0.06 -27.02 -9.86
C PRO A 130 -0.48 -28.13 -8.87
N VAL A 131 -1.13 -29.19 -9.37
CA VAL A 131 -1.57 -30.33 -8.54
C VAL A 131 -0.36 -31.19 -8.16
N ASP A 132 -0.13 -31.39 -6.87
CA ASP A 132 0.97 -32.20 -6.28
C ASP A 132 2.40 -31.77 -6.67
N VAL A 133 2.55 -30.65 -7.38
CA VAL A 133 3.83 -30.04 -7.75
C VAL A 133 3.95 -28.66 -7.13
N LEU A 134 5.18 -28.15 -6.97
CA LEU A 134 5.46 -26.82 -6.40
C LEU A 134 4.91 -26.61 -4.96
N GLN A 135 4.58 -27.68 -4.24
CA GLN A 135 3.96 -27.62 -2.91
C GLN A 135 4.87 -27.00 -1.83
N THR A 136 6.17 -26.91 -2.10
CA THR A 136 7.19 -26.29 -1.24
C THR A 136 7.42 -24.82 -1.54
N VAL A 137 6.90 -24.29 -2.65
CA VAL A 137 7.17 -22.92 -3.10
C VAL A 137 6.58 -21.91 -2.12
N LYS A 138 7.46 -21.03 -1.65
CA LYS A 138 7.17 -19.89 -0.77
C LYS A 138 7.22 -18.57 -1.50
N VAL A 139 8.08 -18.43 -2.50
CA VAL A 139 8.23 -17.21 -3.30
C VAL A 139 7.99 -17.53 -4.76
N LEU A 140 7.03 -16.85 -5.37
CA LEU A 140 6.77 -16.94 -6.80
C LEU A 140 6.78 -15.54 -7.41
N ASP A 141 7.67 -15.33 -8.38
CA ASP A 141 7.74 -14.10 -9.16
C ASP A 141 7.25 -14.34 -10.59
N LEU A 142 6.15 -13.67 -10.95
CA LEU A 142 5.52 -13.70 -12.26
C LEU A 142 5.54 -12.32 -12.92
N SER A 143 6.41 -11.42 -12.47
CA SER A 143 6.48 -10.04 -12.97
C SER A 143 6.70 -9.95 -14.48
N SER A 144 6.17 -8.90 -15.11
CA SER A 144 6.28 -8.65 -16.55
C SER A 144 5.77 -9.81 -17.43
N ASN A 145 4.80 -10.60 -16.94
CA ASN A 145 4.03 -11.55 -17.75
C ASN A 145 2.62 -10.98 -17.98
N GLN A 146 2.48 -10.11 -18.98
CA GLN A 146 1.25 -9.32 -19.21
C GLN A 146 0.05 -10.12 -19.76
N LEU A 147 0.25 -11.41 -20.06
CA LEU A 147 -0.81 -12.32 -20.48
C LEU A 147 -1.56 -12.98 -19.30
N ILE A 148 -1.09 -12.76 -18.07
CA ILE A 148 -1.73 -13.26 -16.86
C ILE A 148 -2.92 -12.37 -16.50
N ASP A 149 -4.10 -12.99 -16.43
CA ASP A 149 -5.32 -12.35 -15.93
C ASP A 149 -5.66 -12.77 -14.49
N GLU A 150 -6.71 -12.14 -13.96
CA GLU A 150 -7.17 -12.37 -12.60
C GLU A 150 -7.68 -13.82 -12.35
N ASN A 151 -8.39 -14.41 -13.30
CA ASN A 151 -8.93 -15.78 -13.15
C ASN A 151 -7.81 -16.81 -13.13
N GLN A 152 -6.77 -16.56 -13.92
CA GLN A 152 -5.55 -17.36 -13.96
C GLN A 152 -4.83 -17.38 -12.61
N LEU A 153 -4.81 -16.28 -11.86
CA LEU A 153 -4.22 -16.24 -10.51
C LEU A 153 -4.93 -17.19 -9.53
N LEU A 154 -6.23 -17.41 -9.69
CA LEU A 154 -6.99 -18.36 -8.85
C LEU A 154 -6.52 -19.82 -9.02
N LEU A 155 -5.87 -20.14 -10.15
CA LEU A 155 -5.32 -21.49 -10.39
C LEU A 155 -4.12 -21.80 -9.48
N ILE A 156 -3.31 -20.78 -9.16
CA ILE A 156 -2.15 -20.91 -8.26
C ILE A 156 -2.49 -20.60 -6.80
N ALA A 157 -3.71 -20.13 -6.53
CA ALA A 157 -4.12 -19.70 -5.19
C ALA A 157 -4.17 -20.81 -4.13
N HIS A 158 -4.09 -22.07 -4.55
CA HIS A 158 -4.11 -23.23 -3.67
C HIS A 158 -2.71 -23.70 -3.26
N LEU A 159 -1.64 -23.01 -3.70
CA LEU A 159 -0.28 -23.32 -3.27
C LEU A 159 -0.18 -23.14 -1.74
N PRO A 160 0.04 -24.22 -0.97
CA PRO A 160 -0.22 -24.21 0.47
C PRO A 160 0.80 -23.39 1.27
N ARG A 161 2.01 -23.22 0.71
CA ARG A 161 3.14 -22.54 1.35
C ARG A 161 3.52 -21.22 0.70
N LEU A 162 2.74 -20.73 -0.27
CA LEU A 162 3.08 -19.49 -0.97
C LEU A 162 2.94 -18.31 -0.01
N GLU A 163 4.08 -17.76 0.41
CA GLU A 163 4.21 -16.66 1.36
C GLU A 163 4.41 -15.31 0.66
N GLN A 164 5.05 -15.32 -0.51
CA GLN A 164 5.32 -14.13 -1.30
C GLN A 164 4.94 -14.34 -2.77
N LEU A 165 4.09 -13.46 -3.27
CA LEU A 165 3.70 -13.42 -4.67
C LEU A 165 4.06 -12.07 -5.28
N ILE A 166 4.86 -12.09 -6.33
CA ILE A 166 5.34 -10.89 -7.03
C ILE A 166 4.69 -10.83 -8.40
N LEU A 167 3.87 -9.81 -8.61
CA LEU A 167 3.08 -9.56 -9.82
C LEU A 167 3.34 -8.13 -10.31
N SER A 168 4.61 -7.71 -10.40
CA SER A 168 4.90 -6.36 -10.89
C SER A 168 4.73 -6.30 -12.41
N ASP A 169 4.17 -5.23 -12.96
CA ASP A 169 4.07 -5.04 -14.43
C ASP A 169 3.36 -6.20 -15.17
N ILE A 170 2.29 -6.76 -14.59
CA ILE A 170 1.46 -7.76 -15.27
C ILE A 170 0.22 -7.14 -15.92
N GLY A 171 -0.02 -5.85 -15.72
CA GLY A 171 -1.17 -5.13 -16.28
C GLY A 171 -2.48 -5.32 -15.51
N ILE A 172 -2.44 -5.90 -14.31
CA ILE A 172 -3.66 -6.18 -13.54
C ILE A 172 -4.40 -4.90 -13.14
N SER A 173 -5.72 -4.90 -13.29
CA SER A 173 -6.58 -3.75 -12.95
C SER A 173 -7.68 -4.11 -11.94
N SER A 174 -8.01 -5.39 -11.79
CA SER A 174 -8.99 -5.94 -10.86
C SER A 174 -8.46 -7.20 -10.15
N ILE A 175 -8.91 -7.42 -8.91
CA ILE A 175 -8.71 -8.65 -8.13
C ILE A 175 -10.02 -8.92 -7.38
N HIS A 176 -10.47 -10.16 -7.39
CA HIS A 176 -11.70 -10.65 -6.78
C HIS A 176 -11.50 -12.06 -6.23
N PHE A 177 -12.00 -12.28 -5.00
CA PHE A 177 -12.06 -13.59 -4.37
C PHE A 177 -13.53 -14.04 -4.27
N PRO A 178 -14.01 -14.85 -5.23
CA PRO A 178 -15.43 -15.19 -5.36
C PRO A 178 -15.93 -16.12 -4.24
N ASP A 179 -15.04 -16.76 -3.50
CA ASP A 179 -15.38 -17.66 -2.39
C ASP A 179 -15.69 -16.92 -1.07
N ALA A 180 -15.46 -15.60 -1.01
CA ALA A 180 -15.67 -14.80 0.18
C ALA A 180 -16.56 -13.58 -0.10
N GLY A 181 -17.61 -13.44 0.70
CA GLY A 181 -18.46 -12.25 0.73
C GLY A 181 -17.78 -11.02 1.33
N ILE A 182 -18.53 -9.92 1.39
CA ILE A 182 -18.07 -8.65 1.96
C ILE A 182 -17.70 -8.84 3.44
N GLY A 183 -16.49 -8.39 3.83
CA GLY A 183 -16.00 -8.47 5.21
C GLY A 183 -15.59 -9.87 5.68
N CYS A 184 -15.72 -10.90 4.83
CA CYS A 184 -15.26 -12.26 5.10
C CYS A 184 -13.81 -12.48 4.64
N LYS A 185 -13.17 -13.55 5.12
CA LYS A 185 -11.85 -13.97 4.63
C LYS A 185 -12.00 -15.07 3.58
N THR A 186 -11.14 -15.04 2.56
CA THR A 186 -11.05 -16.07 1.52
C THR A 186 -10.26 -17.28 2.00
N SER A 187 -10.59 -18.45 1.46
CA SER A 187 -9.80 -19.68 1.62
C SER A 187 -8.62 -19.76 0.65
N THR A 188 -8.60 -18.88 -0.36
CA THR A 188 -7.53 -18.77 -1.34
C THR A 188 -6.30 -18.06 -0.77
N PHE A 189 -5.11 -18.43 -1.25
CA PHE A 189 -3.82 -17.89 -0.80
C PHE A 189 -3.66 -17.89 0.74
N PRO A 190 -3.87 -19.03 1.43
CA PRO A 190 -3.98 -19.07 2.89
C PRO A 190 -2.71 -18.58 3.62
N SER A 191 -1.55 -18.79 3.01
CA SER A 191 -0.23 -18.47 3.58
C SER A 191 0.36 -17.17 3.04
N LEU A 192 -0.32 -16.44 2.16
CA LEU A 192 0.25 -15.29 1.47
C LEU A 192 0.44 -14.12 2.43
N GLN A 193 1.70 -13.78 2.68
CA GLN A 193 2.13 -12.74 3.62
C GLN A 193 2.56 -11.46 2.92
N TYR A 194 3.15 -11.56 1.74
CA TYR A 194 3.65 -10.41 0.99
C TYR A 194 3.18 -10.45 -0.46
N LEU A 195 2.41 -9.45 -0.85
CA LEU A 195 1.96 -9.26 -2.22
C LEU A 195 2.61 -8.02 -2.84
N VAL A 196 3.18 -8.17 -4.03
CA VAL A 196 3.77 -7.07 -4.82
C VAL A 196 2.95 -6.88 -6.09
N LEU A 197 2.32 -5.71 -6.22
CA LEU A 197 1.47 -5.25 -7.32
C LEU A 197 2.01 -3.95 -7.94
N ASN A 198 3.32 -3.72 -7.91
CA ASN A 198 3.88 -2.49 -8.48
C ASN A 198 3.65 -2.43 -10.00
N ASP A 199 3.63 -1.23 -10.57
CA ASP A 199 3.61 -1.04 -12.04
C ASP A 199 2.39 -1.68 -12.74
N ASN A 200 1.23 -1.66 -12.07
CA ASN A 200 0.01 -2.23 -12.62
C ASN A 200 -1.02 -1.13 -12.95
N GLN A 201 -2.21 -1.54 -13.39
CA GLN A 201 -3.29 -0.66 -13.84
C GLN A 201 -4.39 -0.50 -12.77
N ILE A 202 -4.02 -0.62 -11.49
CA ILE A 202 -4.97 -0.49 -10.37
C ILE A 202 -5.38 0.98 -10.23
N SER A 203 -6.64 1.27 -10.55
CA SER A 203 -7.22 2.61 -10.50
C SER A 203 -8.38 2.76 -9.52
N HIS A 204 -8.90 1.63 -9.01
CA HIS A 204 -10.06 1.58 -8.14
C HIS A 204 -9.73 1.07 -6.73
N TRP A 205 -10.37 1.66 -5.72
CA TRP A 205 -10.22 1.26 -4.32
C TRP A 205 -10.79 -0.12 -4.00
N SER A 206 -11.69 -0.64 -4.84
CA SER A 206 -12.27 -1.98 -4.71
C SER A 206 -11.19 -3.07 -4.67
N VAL A 207 -10.15 -2.95 -5.49
CA VAL A 207 -9.01 -3.88 -5.49
C VAL A 207 -8.35 -3.92 -4.12
N ILE A 208 -8.06 -2.75 -3.53
CA ILE A 208 -7.43 -2.65 -2.21
C ILE A 208 -8.35 -3.19 -1.12
N SER A 209 -9.65 -2.88 -1.17
CA SER A 209 -10.64 -3.44 -0.24
C SER A 209 -10.71 -4.96 -0.34
N GLU A 210 -10.59 -5.52 -1.54
CA GLU A 210 -10.63 -6.97 -1.77
C GLU A 210 -9.43 -7.68 -1.13
N LEU A 211 -8.26 -7.04 -1.11
CA LEU A 211 -7.05 -7.60 -0.46
C LEU A 211 -7.24 -7.83 1.05
N ASP A 212 -8.20 -7.17 1.71
CA ASP A 212 -8.49 -7.45 3.12
C ASP A 212 -8.98 -8.90 3.31
N LYS A 213 -9.59 -9.52 2.29
CA LYS A 213 -10.07 -10.91 2.37
C LYS A 213 -8.92 -11.90 2.59
N LEU A 214 -7.68 -11.57 2.20
CA LEU A 214 -6.52 -12.45 2.37
C LEU A 214 -6.15 -12.59 3.85
N PRO A 215 -6.23 -13.79 4.45
CA PRO A 215 -6.15 -13.96 5.91
C PRO A 215 -4.77 -13.58 6.49
N SER A 216 -3.71 -13.78 5.71
CA SER A 216 -2.31 -13.68 6.19
C SER A 216 -1.54 -12.49 5.60
N LEU A 217 -2.19 -11.57 4.87
CA LEU A 217 -1.50 -10.50 4.15
C LEU A 217 -0.94 -9.42 5.09
N HIS A 218 0.36 -9.48 5.39
CA HIS A 218 1.02 -8.54 6.29
C HIS A 218 1.83 -7.46 5.57
N ALA A 219 2.22 -7.68 4.32
CA ALA A 219 2.99 -6.74 3.53
C ALA A 219 2.37 -6.54 2.14
N LEU A 220 2.34 -5.29 1.70
CA LEU A 220 1.85 -4.91 0.37
C LEU A 220 2.83 -3.93 -0.26
N SER A 221 3.15 -4.14 -1.53
CA SER A 221 3.79 -3.14 -2.37
C SER A 221 2.88 -2.88 -3.56
N CYS A 222 2.43 -1.64 -3.75
CA CYS A 222 1.50 -1.27 -4.84
C CYS A 222 1.85 0.13 -5.40
N ALA A 223 3.15 0.43 -5.47
CA ALA A 223 3.65 1.68 -6.04
C ALA A 223 3.40 1.72 -7.55
N ARG A 224 3.46 2.92 -8.15
CA ARG A 224 3.35 3.12 -9.60
C ARG A 224 2.09 2.48 -10.20
N ASN A 225 0.95 2.82 -9.60
CA ASN A 225 -0.37 2.46 -10.10
C ASN A 225 -1.19 3.75 -10.25
N PRO A 226 -2.17 3.82 -11.16
CA PRO A 226 -3.04 5.00 -11.29
C PRO A 226 -3.66 5.45 -9.96
N LEU A 227 -3.99 4.53 -9.06
CA LEU A 227 -4.50 4.82 -7.71
C LEU A 227 -3.50 5.59 -6.84
N THR A 228 -2.21 5.31 -6.98
CA THR A 228 -1.12 5.91 -6.17
C THR A 228 -0.49 7.15 -6.81
N GLU A 229 -0.66 7.33 -8.13
CA GLU A 229 -0.07 8.46 -8.87
C GLU A 229 -1.06 9.60 -9.17
N ARG A 230 -2.38 9.35 -9.21
CA ARG A 230 -3.39 10.37 -9.53
C ARG A 230 -3.61 11.35 -8.37
N GLY A 231 -2.69 12.30 -8.20
CA GLY A 231 -2.93 13.65 -7.66
C GLY A 231 -3.44 13.80 -6.23
N ARG A 232 -3.68 12.71 -5.48
CA ARG A 232 -3.87 12.75 -4.04
C ARG A 232 -2.51 12.82 -3.36
N ASP A 233 -2.47 13.58 -2.27
CA ASP A 233 -1.34 13.54 -1.34
C ASP A 233 -0.98 12.08 -1.02
N ALA A 234 0.30 11.73 -1.19
CA ALA A 234 0.78 10.36 -1.06
C ALA A 234 0.50 9.80 0.34
N GLN A 235 0.49 10.67 1.35
CA GLN A 235 0.15 10.31 2.72
C GLN A 235 -1.33 9.95 2.85
N THR A 236 -2.23 10.73 2.27
CA THR A 236 -3.68 10.43 2.23
C THR A 236 -3.96 9.08 1.54
N THR A 237 -3.29 8.79 0.41
CA THR A 237 -3.41 7.49 -0.27
C THR A 237 -2.94 6.34 0.61
N ARG A 238 -1.79 6.51 1.28
CA ARG A 238 -1.25 5.53 2.24
C ARG A 238 -2.23 5.25 3.38
N GLN A 239 -2.79 6.29 4.01
CA GLN A 239 -3.79 6.15 5.07
C GLN A 239 -5.02 5.37 4.58
N HIS A 240 -5.50 5.66 3.38
CA HIS A 240 -6.63 4.94 2.79
C HIS A 240 -6.37 3.45 2.53
N ILE A 241 -5.14 3.06 2.18
CA ILE A 241 -4.76 1.64 2.04
C ILE A 241 -4.72 0.98 3.41
N ILE A 242 -4.07 1.63 4.40
CA ILE A 242 -3.96 1.12 5.77
C ILE A 242 -5.34 0.91 6.42
N ALA A 243 -6.26 1.83 6.19
CA ALA A 243 -7.63 1.73 6.71
C ALA A 243 -8.47 0.65 6.00
N ARG A 244 -8.17 0.32 4.74
CA ARG A 244 -8.88 -0.71 3.97
C ARG A 244 -8.35 -2.13 4.20
N VAL A 245 -7.07 -2.30 4.56
CA VAL A 245 -6.46 -3.60 4.82
C VAL A 245 -5.99 -3.67 6.28
N GLY A 246 -6.77 -4.36 7.12
CA GLY A 246 -6.66 -4.30 8.58
C GLY A 246 -5.44 -4.96 9.19
N GLN A 247 -4.91 -5.98 8.52
CA GLN A 247 -3.80 -6.82 8.99
C GLN A 247 -2.43 -6.33 8.52
N LEU A 248 -2.39 -5.28 7.69
CA LEU A 248 -1.16 -4.80 7.06
C LEU A 248 -0.15 -4.27 8.08
N ARG A 249 1.10 -4.72 8.02
CA ARG A 249 2.22 -4.27 8.86
C ARG A 249 3.26 -3.48 8.07
N THR A 250 3.34 -3.72 6.77
CA THR A 250 4.28 -3.04 5.88
C THR A 250 3.58 -2.63 4.59
N LEU A 251 3.74 -1.36 4.20
CA LEU A 251 3.24 -0.83 2.92
C LEU A 251 4.36 -0.13 2.17
N ASN A 252 4.61 -0.57 0.93
CA ASN A 252 5.69 -0.06 0.07
C ASN A 252 7.06 -0.05 0.79
N LYS A 253 7.37 -1.15 1.49
CA LYS A 253 8.59 -1.35 2.32
C LYS A 253 8.71 -0.44 3.57
N CYS A 254 7.69 0.36 3.88
CA CYS A 254 7.65 1.14 5.12
C CYS A 254 6.73 0.48 6.14
N ALA A 255 7.17 0.36 7.39
CA ALA A 255 6.36 -0.13 8.50
C ALA A 255 5.11 0.73 8.70
N VAL A 256 4.02 0.11 9.13
CA VAL A 256 2.76 0.76 9.52
C VAL A 256 2.71 0.77 11.03
N GLU A 257 2.98 1.93 11.62
CA GLU A 257 3.01 2.08 13.08
C GLU A 257 1.58 2.03 13.66
N PRO A 258 1.40 1.56 14.92
CA PRO A 258 0.09 1.49 15.56
C PRO A 258 -0.65 2.83 15.60
N GLU A 259 0.07 3.93 15.85
CA GLU A 259 -0.47 5.29 15.89
C GLU A 259 -0.90 5.76 14.49
N GLU A 260 -0.08 5.47 13.46
CA GLU A 260 -0.41 5.74 12.06
C GLU A 260 -1.69 5.00 11.67
N ARG A 261 -1.78 3.71 12.00
CA ARG A 261 -2.96 2.89 11.74
C ARG A 261 -4.20 3.45 12.42
N ARG A 262 -4.09 3.82 13.70
CA ARG A 262 -5.21 4.41 14.44
C ARG A 262 -5.68 5.72 13.80
N GLY A 263 -4.75 6.60 13.43
CA GLY A 263 -5.07 7.84 12.72
C GLY A 263 -5.77 7.58 11.39
N ALA A 264 -5.19 6.72 10.55
CA ALA A 264 -5.74 6.35 9.25
C ALA A 264 -7.16 5.77 9.34
N GLU A 265 -7.42 4.89 10.32
CA GLU A 265 -8.74 4.29 10.53
C GLU A 265 -9.78 5.31 11.02
N LEU A 266 -9.40 6.25 11.89
CA LEU A 266 -10.27 7.34 12.36
C LEU A 266 -10.59 8.33 11.23
N ASP A 267 -9.58 8.74 10.46
CA ASP A 267 -9.73 9.64 9.32
C ASP A 267 -10.62 9.01 8.25
N TYR A 268 -10.42 7.73 7.96
CA TYR A 268 -11.27 6.96 7.05
C TYR A 268 -12.73 6.93 7.50
N ARG A 269 -12.96 6.61 8.77
CA ARG A 269 -14.32 6.61 9.36
C ARG A 269 -14.97 7.98 9.22
N LYS A 270 -14.25 9.05 9.55
CA LYS A 270 -14.77 10.42 9.44
C LYS A 270 -15.05 10.81 8.00
N ALA A 271 -14.14 10.50 7.07
CA ALA A 271 -14.23 10.87 5.67
C ALA A 271 -15.47 10.27 4.97
N PHE A 272 -15.80 9.01 5.27
CA PHE A 272 -16.93 8.31 4.63
C PHE A 272 -18.19 8.28 5.48
N GLY A 273 -18.25 9.00 6.61
CA GLY A 273 -19.39 8.92 7.50
C GLY A 273 -20.66 9.61 7.01
N ALA A 274 -20.53 10.65 6.18
CA ALA A 274 -21.68 11.26 5.50
C ALA A 274 -22.28 10.28 4.48
N GLU A 275 -21.43 9.59 3.72
CA GLU A 275 -21.84 8.55 2.75
C GLU A 275 -22.49 7.36 3.46
N TRP A 276 -21.90 6.89 4.57
CA TRP A 276 -22.48 5.85 5.43
C TRP A 276 -23.88 6.21 5.91
N LYS A 277 -24.06 7.43 6.45
CA LYS A 277 -25.36 7.90 6.95
C LYS A 277 -26.38 7.99 5.82
N ALA A 278 -25.98 8.53 4.67
CA ALA A 278 -26.83 8.59 3.47
C ALA A 278 -27.23 7.20 2.96
N ALA A 279 -26.36 6.20 3.13
CA ALA A 279 -26.60 4.81 2.77
C ALA A 279 -27.52 4.06 3.77
N GLY A 280 -28.03 4.70 4.82
CA GLY A 280 -28.87 4.06 5.84
C GLY A 280 -28.11 3.66 7.11
N GLY A 281 -26.86 4.11 7.27
CA GLY A 281 -26.08 3.94 8.47
C GLY A 281 -26.61 4.75 9.66
N HIS A 282 -26.54 4.18 10.87
CA HIS A 282 -27.06 4.82 12.08
C HIS A 282 -26.23 4.50 13.33
N GLN A 283 -26.21 5.41 14.31
CA GLN A 283 -25.45 5.23 15.56
C GLN A 283 -26.06 4.14 16.46
N ASP A 284 -27.38 4.09 16.49
CA ASP A 284 -28.15 2.98 17.08
C ASP A 284 -27.97 1.69 16.26
N PRO A 285 -27.38 0.62 16.84
CA PRO A 285 -27.13 -0.65 16.16
C PRO A 285 -28.39 -1.30 15.57
N ASP A 286 -29.56 -1.10 16.17
CA ASP A 286 -30.80 -1.72 15.70
C ASP A 286 -31.32 -1.07 14.41
N ARG A 287 -30.88 0.16 14.15
CA ARG A 287 -31.24 0.98 12.99
C ARG A 287 -30.14 1.06 11.94
N ASP A 288 -28.93 0.58 12.25
CA ASP A 288 -27.78 0.60 11.33
C ASP A 288 -27.98 -0.39 10.17
N ARG A 289 -28.48 0.10 9.04
CA ARG A 289 -28.77 -0.70 7.83
C ARG A 289 -28.16 -0.05 6.59
N PRO A 290 -26.82 0.08 6.51
CA PRO A 290 -26.15 0.63 5.34
C PRO A 290 -26.42 -0.23 4.10
N SER A 291 -26.51 0.42 2.94
CA SER A 291 -26.78 -0.23 1.67
C SER A 291 -25.68 -1.22 1.27
N ALA A 292 -26.04 -2.21 0.45
CA ALA A 292 -25.09 -3.19 -0.08
C ALA A 292 -23.95 -2.52 -0.87
N ASP A 293 -24.25 -1.46 -1.63
CA ASP A 293 -23.25 -0.71 -2.40
C ASP A 293 -22.21 -0.04 -1.49
N PHE A 294 -22.66 0.56 -0.37
CA PHE A 294 -21.75 1.15 0.60
C PHE A 294 -20.89 0.08 1.27
N LEU A 295 -21.48 -1.05 1.64
CA LEU A 295 -20.75 -2.17 2.25
C LEU A 295 -19.71 -2.75 1.29
N ALA A 296 -20.01 -2.86 -0.01
CA ALA A 296 -19.07 -3.33 -1.02
C ALA A 296 -17.90 -2.35 -1.21
N ALA A 297 -18.17 -1.04 -1.24
CA ALA A 297 -17.14 -0.01 -1.37
C ALA A 297 -16.28 0.14 -0.09
N HIS A 298 -16.88 -0.07 1.08
CA HIS A 298 -16.24 0.11 2.39
C HIS A 298 -16.42 -1.11 3.34
N PRO A 299 -15.88 -2.29 3.02
CA PRO A 299 -16.15 -3.54 3.77
C PRO A 299 -15.77 -3.48 5.25
N ARG A 300 -14.75 -2.67 5.60
CA ARG A 300 -14.28 -2.51 6.98
C ARG A 300 -15.03 -1.44 7.78
N TYR A 301 -15.92 -0.67 7.15
CA TYR A 301 -16.48 0.52 7.80
C TYR A 301 -17.28 0.18 9.07
N GLN A 302 -18.14 -0.84 9.01
CA GLN A 302 -18.90 -1.30 10.19
C GLN A 302 -17.98 -1.78 11.32
N LEU A 303 -16.90 -2.50 10.99
CA LEU A 303 -15.90 -2.93 11.97
C LEU A 303 -15.25 -1.72 12.65
N LEU A 304 -14.92 -0.67 11.89
CA LEU A 304 -14.34 0.56 12.42
C LEU A 304 -15.32 1.34 13.30
N CYS A 305 -16.61 1.40 12.94
CA CYS A 305 -17.64 1.98 13.81
C CYS A 305 -17.76 1.21 15.13
N ARG A 306 -17.71 -0.13 15.11
CA ARG A 306 -17.70 -0.94 16.35
C ARG A 306 -16.46 -0.70 17.20
N LYS A 307 -15.30 -0.46 16.57
CA LYS A 307 -14.02 -0.26 17.24
C LYS A 307 -13.85 1.14 17.84
N TYR A 308 -14.32 2.18 17.14
CA TYR A 308 -14.06 3.58 17.48
C TYR A 308 -15.33 4.39 17.80
N GLY A 309 -16.50 3.78 17.70
CA GLY A 309 -17.80 4.47 17.76
C GLY A 309 -18.26 4.94 16.37
N ALA A 310 -19.57 5.00 16.15
CA ALA A 310 -20.15 5.60 14.95
C ALA A 310 -19.85 7.11 14.90
N PRO A 311 -19.69 7.71 13.71
CA PRO A 311 -19.42 9.15 13.60
C PRO A 311 -20.56 9.99 14.16
N GLU A 312 -20.22 11.07 14.86
CA GLU A 312 -21.19 12.01 15.39
C GLU A 312 -21.67 12.99 14.32
N ASP A 313 -22.92 13.43 14.43
CA ASP A 313 -23.50 14.42 13.51
C ASP A 313 -22.71 15.73 13.49
N GLY A 314 -22.04 16.08 14.60
CA GLY A 314 -21.11 17.21 14.65
C GLY A 314 -19.81 16.98 13.85
N GLU A 315 -19.32 15.75 13.77
CA GLU A 315 -18.10 15.37 13.05
C GLU A 315 -18.30 15.32 11.53
N LEU A 316 -19.53 15.02 11.10
CA LEU A 316 -19.92 14.86 9.69
C LEU A 316 -20.33 16.16 9.00
N LYS A 317 -20.44 17.26 9.76
CA LYS A 317 -20.61 18.58 9.16
C LYS A 317 -19.39 18.84 8.30
N THR A 318 -19.61 18.93 6.99
CA THR A 318 -18.60 19.33 6.03
C THR A 318 -18.03 20.66 6.53
N GLN A 319 -16.73 20.71 6.81
CA GLN A 319 -16.06 22.00 6.86
C GLN A 319 -16.31 22.63 5.50
N GLN A 320 -17.15 23.65 5.45
CA GLN A 320 -17.47 24.31 4.20
C GLN A 320 -16.15 24.73 3.55
N PRO A 321 -15.99 24.53 2.22
CA PRO A 321 -14.80 24.98 1.54
C PRO A 321 -14.61 26.47 1.86
N PHE A 322 -13.42 26.81 2.36
CA PHE A 322 -12.98 28.14 2.75
C PHE A 322 -13.36 29.17 1.68
N ARG A 323 -14.55 29.78 1.80
CA ARG A 323 -14.98 30.93 1.01
C ARG A 323 -14.89 32.13 1.93
N LEU A 324 -14.07 33.12 1.56
CA LEU A 324 -13.87 34.38 2.31
C LEU A 324 -15.17 35.06 2.78
N LYS A 325 -16.31 34.78 2.13
CA LYS A 325 -17.62 35.35 2.51
C LYS A 325 -18.21 34.79 3.81
N ASN A 326 -17.73 33.64 4.31
CA ASN A 326 -18.29 32.99 5.50
C ASN A 326 -17.46 33.18 6.78
N GLN A 327 -16.45 34.07 6.77
CA GLN A 327 -15.53 34.31 7.90
C GLN A 327 -15.63 35.69 8.56
N LEU A 328 -16.60 36.52 8.16
CA LEU A 328 -16.75 37.85 8.76
C LEU A 328 -17.68 37.75 9.97
N LEU A 329 -17.10 37.95 11.15
CA LEU A 329 -17.83 38.19 12.38
C LEU A 329 -18.39 39.61 12.31
N THR A 330 -19.71 39.78 12.41
CA THR A 330 -20.33 41.08 12.64
C THR A 330 -20.19 41.40 14.13
N LEU A 331 -19.19 42.23 14.45
CA LEU A 331 -18.90 42.62 15.83
C LEU A 331 -19.44 44.03 16.10
N LYS A 332 -19.98 44.21 17.31
CA LYS A 332 -20.40 45.50 17.83
C LYS A 332 -19.20 46.16 18.50
N ILE A 333 -18.81 47.33 18.04
CA ILE A 333 -17.69 48.09 18.61
C ILE A 333 -18.27 49.16 19.52
N LYS A 334 -17.92 49.09 20.80
CA LYS A 334 -18.34 50.04 21.83
C LYS A 334 -17.11 50.63 22.51
N CYS A 335 -17.14 51.94 22.75
CA CYS A 335 -16.09 52.66 23.46
C CYS A 335 -16.63 53.08 24.83
N PRO A 336 -16.38 52.32 25.92
CA PRO A 336 -17.00 52.58 27.21
C PRO A 336 -16.64 53.95 27.83
N ASN A 337 -15.53 54.55 27.38
CA ASN A 337 -15.01 55.81 27.91
C ASN A 337 -15.63 57.05 27.24
N GLU A 338 -16.41 56.91 26.17
CA GLU A 338 -17.13 58.00 25.50
C GLU A 338 -18.63 57.84 25.69
N LEU A 339 -19.25 58.75 26.45
CA LEU A 339 -20.66 58.68 26.86
C LEU A 339 -21.68 58.86 25.72
N ASP A 340 -21.26 59.40 24.56
CA ASP A 340 -22.13 59.76 23.44
C ASP A 340 -21.82 59.03 22.10
N GLN A 341 -21.00 57.98 22.12
CA GLN A 341 -20.61 57.29 20.89
C GLN A 341 -21.58 56.14 20.54
N GLU A 342 -22.19 56.20 19.35
CA GLU A 342 -23.03 55.12 18.83
C GLU A 342 -22.23 53.82 18.65
N VAL A 343 -22.84 52.69 19.01
CA VAL A 343 -22.26 51.36 18.80
C VAL A 343 -22.16 51.10 17.30
N VAL A 344 -20.95 50.88 16.80
CA VAL A 344 -20.72 50.66 15.37
C VAL A 344 -20.61 49.17 15.09
N GLU A 345 -21.42 48.65 14.17
CA GLU A 345 -21.28 47.27 13.68
C GLU A 345 -20.26 47.21 12.54
N LYS A 346 -19.25 46.34 12.68
CA LYS A 346 -18.24 46.10 11.64
C LYS A 346 -18.00 44.61 11.39
N PRO A 347 -17.93 44.20 10.12
CA PRO A 347 -17.51 42.85 9.76
C PRO A 347 -15.99 42.73 9.86
N LEU A 348 -15.50 41.81 10.70
CA LEU A 348 -14.07 41.51 10.88
C LEU A 348 -13.81 40.01 10.67
N PRO A 349 -12.72 39.61 9.98
CA PRO A 349 -12.37 38.21 9.83
C PRO A 349 -12.03 37.54 11.16
N GLU A 350 -12.53 36.33 11.42
CA GLU A 350 -12.17 35.54 12.62
C GLU A 350 -10.65 35.29 12.75
N SER A 351 -9.96 35.21 11.61
CA SER A 351 -8.51 35.00 11.52
C SER A 351 -7.70 36.29 11.70
N MET A 352 -8.36 37.45 11.84
CA MET A 352 -7.67 38.74 12.02
C MET A 352 -6.97 38.76 13.38
N THR A 353 -5.67 39.07 13.37
CA THR A 353 -4.88 39.19 14.60
C THR A 353 -5.27 40.44 15.39
N ILE A 354 -5.12 40.40 16.70
CA ILE A 354 -5.44 41.54 17.58
C ILE A 354 -4.65 42.79 17.19
N GLN A 355 -3.38 42.66 16.75
CA GLN A 355 -2.60 43.78 16.21
C GLN A 355 -3.28 44.44 15.00
N LYS A 356 -3.81 43.63 14.07
CA LYS A 356 -4.51 44.15 12.88
C LYS A 356 -5.84 44.78 13.28
N VAL A 357 -6.55 44.20 14.25
CA VAL A 357 -7.79 44.78 14.81
C VAL A 357 -7.50 46.14 15.44
N LYS A 358 -6.45 46.28 16.27
CA LYS A 358 -6.02 47.57 16.82
C LYS A 358 -5.63 48.56 15.71
N GLY A 359 -4.94 48.13 14.66
CA GLY A 359 -4.60 48.97 13.50
C GLY A 359 -5.83 49.42 12.68
N PHE A 360 -6.88 48.60 12.62
CA PHE A 360 -8.17 48.97 12.04
C PHE A 360 -8.89 50.00 12.93
N LEU A 361 -9.04 49.72 14.22
CA LEU A 361 -9.71 50.59 15.19
C LEU A 361 -8.98 51.93 15.36
N SER A 362 -7.65 51.94 15.32
CA SER A 362 -6.84 53.15 15.35
C SER A 362 -7.18 54.11 14.21
N ARG A 363 -7.42 53.58 13.00
CA ARG A 363 -7.84 54.39 11.84
C ARG A 363 -9.30 54.83 11.94
N LEU A 364 -10.17 53.97 12.49
CA LEU A 364 -11.59 54.26 12.65
C LEU A 364 -11.83 55.35 13.71
N LEU A 365 -11.15 55.24 14.86
CA LEU A 365 -11.31 56.10 16.04
C LEU A 365 -10.30 57.25 16.08
N LYS A 366 -9.30 57.27 15.18
CA LYS A 366 -8.20 58.25 15.14
C LYS A 366 -7.36 58.28 16.42
N VAL A 367 -7.18 57.13 17.06
CA VAL A 367 -6.38 56.94 18.28
C VAL A 367 -5.11 56.14 17.97
N PRO A 368 -3.93 56.47 18.51
CA PRO A 368 -2.71 55.69 18.30
C PRO A 368 -2.85 54.23 18.76
N VAL A 369 -2.38 53.28 17.94
CA VAL A 369 -2.43 51.82 18.22
C VAL A 369 -1.89 51.46 19.61
N ALA A 370 -0.80 52.09 20.03
CA ALA A 370 -0.13 51.81 21.31
C ALA A 370 -0.99 52.16 22.55
N LYS A 371 -2.05 52.97 22.39
CA LYS A 371 -2.95 53.34 23.48
C LYS A 371 -4.20 52.45 23.55
N LEU A 372 -4.47 51.66 22.51
CA LEU A 372 -5.69 50.86 22.44
C LEU A 372 -5.58 49.61 23.32
N LEU A 373 -6.46 49.51 24.30
CA LEU A 373 -6.76 48.31 25.08
C LEU A 373 -8.06 47.71 24.56
N LEU A 374 -8.02 46.42 24.24
CA LEU A 374 -9.14 45.70 23.66
C LEU A 374 -9.58 44.57 24.59
N SER A 375 -10.88 44.42 24.69
CA SER A 375 -11.53 43.29 25.33
C SER A 375 -12.85 43.01 24.62
N TYR A 376 -13.52 41.92 24.96
CA TYR A 376 -14.84 41.65 24.45
C TYR A 376 -15.77 41.09 25.52
N GLU A 377 -17.06 41.30 25.29
CA GLU A 377 -18.16 40.74 26.07
C GLU A 377 -19.07 39.94 25.14
N SER A 378 -19.40 38.71 25.55
CA SER A 378 -20.34 37.88 24.80
C SER A 378 -21.76 37.98 25.37
N PRO A 379 -22.80 38.10 24.54
CA PRO A 379 -24.20 38.06 24.98
C PRO A 379 -24.56 36.77 25.73
N LYS A 380 -23.80 35.68 25.50
CA LYS A 380 -23.98 34.39 26.21
C LYS A 380 -23.44 34.41 27.64
N MET A 381 -22.56 35.35 27.97
CA MET A 381 -21.96 35.54 29.29
C MET A 381 -21.98 37.03 29.69
N PRO A 382 -23.17 37.61 29.93
CA PRO A 382 -23.30 39.03 30.25
C PRO A 382 -22.56 39.38 31.55
N GLY A 383 -21.86 40.51 31.55
CA GLY A 383 -21.07 41.03 32.68
C GLY A 383 -19.67 40.44 32.81
N ARG A 384 -19.27 39.51 31.93
CA ARG A 384 -17.91 38.95 31.90
C ARG A 384 -17.14 39.49 30.71
N GLU A 385 -16.09 40.24 31.01
CA GLU A 385 -15.19 40.83 30.04
C GLU A 385 -13.92 39.98 29.89
N ILE A 386 -13.50 39.73 28.65
CA ILE A 386 -12.29 38.96 28.32
C ILE A 386 -11.30 39.87 27.61
N GLU A 387 -10.12 40.06 28.20
CA GLU A 387 -9.07 40.91 27.65
C GLU A 387 -8.34 40.26 26.46
N LEU A 388 -8.09 41.05 25.42
CA LEU A 388 -7.40 40.65 24.20
C LEU A 388 -5.94 41.12 24.26
N GLU A 389 -5.16 40.51 25.17
CA GLU A 389 -3.83 40.96 25.56
C GLU A 389 -2.71 40.65 24.54
N ASN A 390 -2.86 39.56 23.76
CA ASN A 390 -1.81 39.09 22.85
C ASN A 390 -2.07 39.54 21.40
N ASP A 391 -1.29 40.54 20.98
CA ASP A 391 -1.36 41.15 19.65
C ASP A 391 -1.12 40.17 18.49
N GLN A 392 -0.42 39.06 18.72
CA GLN A 392 -0.12 38.04 17.69
C GLN A 392 -1.23 37.00 17.51
N GLN A 393 -2.16 36.90 18.47
CA GLN A 393 -3.25 35.93 18.41
C GLN A 393 -4.44 36.47 17.59
N SER A 394 -5.27 35.57 17.08
CA SER A 394 -6.47 35.91 16.29
C SER A 394 -7.72 36.05 17.14
N LEU A 395 -8.78 36.68 16.61
CA LEU A 395 -10.11 36.69 17.23
C LEU A 395 -10.62 35.26 17.50
N GLN A 396 -10.32 34.31 16.60
CA GLN A 396 -10.64 32.89 16.77
C GLN A 396 -9.94 32.26 17.98
N PHE A 397 -8.68 32.60 18.25
CA PHE A 397 -7.97 32.11 19.44
C PHE A 397 -8.69 32.50 20.73
N TYR A 398 -9.25 33.71 20.75
CA TYR A 398 -10.05 34.21 21.86
C TYR A 398 -11.50 33.74 21.84
N SER A 399 -11.90 32.87 20.91
CA SER A 399 -13.28 32.39 20.77
C SER A 399 -14.31 33.51 20.63
N VAL A 400 -13.95 34.58 19.91
CA VAL A 400 -14.88 35.68 19.60
C VAL A 400 -15.86 35.23 18.53
N GLU A 401 -17.15 35.41 18.78
CA GLU A 401 -18.25 34.95 17.93
C GLU A 401 -19.04 36.11 17.29
N ASN A 402 -19.90 35.75 16.34
CA ASN A 402 -20.75 36.73 15.66
C ASN A 402 -21.76 37.36 16.63
N GLY A 403 -21.83 38.69 16.66
CA GLY A 403 -22.70 39.45 17.56
C GLY A 403 -22.07 39.80 18.91
N ASP A 404 -20.83 39.36 19.19
CA ASP A 404 -20.09 39.79 20.37
C ASP A 404 -19.74 41.29 20.32
N CYS A 405 -19.56 41.87 21.50
CA CYS A 405 -19.26 43.28 21.68
C CYS A 405 -17.78 43.50 21.99
N LEU A 406 -17.03 44.09 21.05
CA LEU A 406 -15.67 44.55 21.26
C LEU A 406 -15.69 45.86 22.04
N LEU A 407 -15.07 45.86 23.21
CA LEU A 407 -14.89 47.02 24.07
C LEU A 407 -13.51 47.61 23.80
N VAL A 408 -13.50 48.89 23.40
CA VAL A 408 -12.28 49.61 23.02
C VAL A 408 -12.05 50.73 24.01
N ARG A 409 -10.89 50.71 24.68
CA ARG A 409 -10.47 51.74 25.64
C ARG A 409 -9.11 52.30 25.23
N TRP A 410 -8.85 53.57 25.55
CA TRP A 410 -7.57 54.23 25.30
C TRP A 410 -7.31 55.39 26.25
#